data_AF-A0A540NPS5-F1
#
_entry.id   AF-A0A540NPS5-F1
#
_cell.length_a   1.000
_cell.length_b   1.000
_cell.length_c   1.000
_cell.angle_alpha   90.00
_cell.angle_beta   90.00
_cell.angle_gamma   90.00
#
_symmetry.space_group_name_H-M   'P 1'
#
loop_
_entity.id
_entity.type
_entity.pdbx_description
1 polymer ?
#
loop_
_entity_poly.entity_id
_entity_poly.type
_entity_poly.pdbx_seq_one_letter_code
_entity_poly.pdbx_strand_id
1 'polypeptide(L)'
;MAAAALVVPSYIPFPLDRSGPHSSKLTFFFLTKPLPRFHYHRPITFSCGLNLTPHLPAPEPPTSAVSQTLVRLAASTAVFVGLGLCCWASSAQCRPLPLGKPQVVLEEEHTAQAKDDGDEAKKSEDNKLEAAFAAWKSKTYALTVPLRLAALRGSVPPSWVKDFMQSQGKRSKVHMKSHASLEGIFSDLSMAFGKGNVGPSSVVAADLVSVGDSWLSYAISKAVIEPIQGVEDQDWFKGLSDQWKVYLRRNSEGRIDTDGKVWASPYRWGCMVIAYKKSKFRKHKLAPVEDWADLWGPELAGKISMVDSPREVIGAVLKYMGASYNTKHIHSQVDGGRDAVRQNLALLVKQVRLFDSVHYLKAFGVGDVWVAVGWSSDVLPVAKRMSDVAVIVPKSGASIWADLWAIPAASRLETNRIGGRVRGPSPLIHQWMEFCLQTARTLPFKQEVIPGASPSVLDSAQPEDLKELKGKPKLDTNLVAGVPPPEILERCEFLEPLTESTLSEYQRLIASVHKPRDGLITSTRDYMSSLIQNFRMKLQSKPT
;
A
#
# COMPACT_ATOMS: atom_id res chain seq x y z
N MET A 1 -57.87 -1.16 34.24
CA MET A 1 -57.13 -1.99 35.22
C MET A 1 -55.66 -1.86 34.83
N ALA A 2 -54.77 -1.10 35.48
CA ALA A 2 -54.65 -0.57 36.85
C ALA A 2 -53.79 -1.43 37.79
N ALA A 3 -52.82 -0.76 38.46
CA ALA A 3 -51.81 -1.27 39.40
C ALA A 3 -50.72 -2.21 38.80
N ALA A 4 -49.49 -2.25 39.32
CA ALA A 4 -48.94 -1.58 40.51
C ALA A 4 -47.55 -0.96 40.25
N ALA A 5 -47.18 0.06 41.04
CA ALA A 5 -45.85 0.65 41.11
C ALA A 5 -45.53 1.07 42.56
N LEU A 6 -44.28 0.86 43.00
CA LEU A 6 -43.65 1.23 44.29
C LEU A 6 -42.13 0.92 44.12
N VAL A 7 -41.14 1.62 44.69
CA VAL A 7 -41.00 3.03 45.12
C VAL A 7 -39.48 3.33 45.24
N VAL A 8 -39.08 4.59 45.22
CA VAL A 8 -37.67 5.10 45.30
C VAL A 8 -37.71 6.32 46.25
N PRO A 9 -36.77 6.55 47.22
CA PRO A 9 -35.53 7.32 46.92
C PRO A 9 -34.32 7.28 47.92
N SER A 10 -33.23 7.95 47.49
CA SER A 10 -32.21 8.78 48.22
C SER A 10 -31.64 8.38 49.61
N TYR A 11 -30.32 8.32 49.83
CA TYR A 11 -29.29 9.42 49.90
C TYR A 11 -29.40 10.39 51.09
N ILE A 12 -28.36 10.46 51.95
CA ILE A 12 -27.89 11.64 52.74
C ILE A 12 -26.50 11.34 53.42
N PRO A 13 -25.63 12.33 53.75
CA PRO A 13 -24.16 12.15 53.80
C PRO A 13 -23.41 12.75 55.04
N PHE A 14 -22.08 12.95 54.91
CA PHE A 14 -21.13 13.73 55.76
C PHE A 14 -20.55 13.03 57.03
N PRO A 15 -19.41 13.51 57.62
CA PRO A 15 -18.68 14.78 57.39
C PRO A 15 -17.21 14.71 56.91
N LEU A 16 -16.66 15.87 56.54
CA LEU A 16 -15.21 16.14 56.48
C LEU A 16 -14.71 16.66 57.84
N ASP A 17 -13.40 16.58 58.07
CA ASP A 17 -12.68 17.70 58.68
C ASP A 17 -11.26 17.87 58.07
N ARG A 18 -10.61 19.01 58.33
CA ARG A 18 -9.33 19.44 57.76
C ARG A 18 -8.21 19.37 58.79
N SER A 19 -7.02 18.92 58.38
CA SER A 19 -5.78 19.58 58.84
C SER A 19 -4.55 19.18 58.00
N GLY A 20 -3.61 20.12 57.98
CA GLY A 20 -2.22 20.03 57.57
C GLY A 20 -1.53 21.32 58.02
N PRO A 21 -0.27 21.58 57.66
CA PRO A 21 0.70 20.70 56.98
C PRO A 21 1.92 20.39 57.87
N HIS A 22 2.71 19.37 57.54
CA HIS A 22 4.09 19.28 58.04
C HIS A 22 5.06 18.76 56.99
N SER A 23 6.23 19.40 56.91
CA SER A 23 7.31 19.03 55.98
C SER A 23 8.16 17.90 56.55
N SER A 24 8.46 16.89 55.73
CA SER A 24 9.60 15.98 55.95
C SER A 24 10.36 15.79 54.64
N LYS A 25 11.62 16.26 54.62
CA LYS A 25 12.56 16.03 53.50
C LYS A 25 13.06 14.60 53.58
N LEU A 26 13.07 13.86 52.47
CA LEU A 26 13.79 12.58 52.38
C LEU A 26 15.07 12.76 51.56
N THR A 27 16.17 13.00 52.25
CA THR A 27 17.51 13.15 51.66
C THR A 27 18.07 11.77 51.32
N PHE A 28 18.22 11.45 50.03
CA PHE A 28 19.03 10.30 49.63
C PHE A 28 20.52 10.66 49.65
N PHE A 29 21.31 9.85 50.37
CA PHE A 29 22.74 10.06 50.56
C PHE A 29 23.53 9.75 49.29
N PHE A 30 24.48 10.63 48.95
CA PHE A 30 25.62 10.25 48.13
C PHE A 30 26.51 9.30 48.93
N LEU A 31 26.89 8.17 48.32
CA LEU A 31 28.07 7.41 48.73
C LEU A 31 28.98 7.20 47.51
N THR A 32 30.26 7.50 47.67
CA THR A 32 31.29 7.45 46.61
C THR A 32 32.42 6.50 47.02
N LYS A 33 33.38 6.29 46.09
CA LYS A 33 34.59 5.42 46.16
C LYS A 33 34.39 4.02 45.51
N PRO A 34 35.47 3.34 45.06
CA PRO A 34 36.20 3.78 43.86
C PRO A 34 36.55 2.64 42.87
N LEU A 35 37.07 3.02 41.69
CA LEU A 35 37.69 2.12 40.71
C LEU A 35 39.07 1.59 41.16
N PRO A 36 39.42 0.33 40.85
CA PRO A 36 40.79 -0.11 40.68
C PRO A 36 41.27 0.04 39.22
N ARG A 37 42.49 0.56 39.01
CA ARG A 37 43.25 0.43 37.76
C ARG A 37 44.32 -0.65 37.94
N PHE A 38 44.60 -1.43 36.90
CA PHE A 38 45.92 -2.05 36.70
C PHE A 38 46.26 -2.08 35.20
N HIS A 39 47.55 -2.02 34.88
CA HIS A 39 48.07 -1.97 33.50
C HIS A 39 48.81 -3.26 33.14
N TYR A 40 48.61 -3.69 31.88
CA TYR A 40 49.56 -4.36 30.97
C TYR A 40 50.71 -5.23 31.53
N HIS A 41 50.84 -6.43 30.96
CA HIS A 41 52.05 -6.75 30.17
C HIS A 41 51.75 -7.72 29.00
N ARG A 42 52.67 -7.74 28.02
CA ARG A 42 52.70 -8.54 26.76
C ARG A 42 53.77 -9.68 26.92
N PRO A 43 54.26 -10.47 25.92
CA PRO A 43 54.31 -10.34 24.43
C PRO A 43 53.38 -11.41 23.76
N ILE A 44 53.56 -12.11 22.61
CA ILE A 44 54.61 -12.34 21.57
C ILE A 44 54.01 -12.04 20.16
N THR A 45 54.33 -12.79 19.11
CA THR A 45 54.18 -12.48 17.66
C THR A 45 53.82 -13.72 16.83
N PHE A 46 53.34 -13.52 15.58
CA PHE A 46 54.11 -13.91 14.38
C PHE A 46 53.64 -13.16 13.12
N SER A 47 54.51 -13.06 12.13
CA SER A 47 54.36 -12.34 10.85
C SER A 47 53.72 -13.22 9.75
N CYS A 48 53.40 -12.79 8.52
CA CYS A 48 53.59 -11.54 7.76
C CYS A 48 52.41 -11.44 6.74
N GLY A 49 52.30 -10.53 5.76
CA GLY A 49 53.15 -9.41 5.30
C GLY A 49 52.71 -8.94 3.90
N LEU A 50 52.79 -7.63 3.59
CA LEU A 50 52.41 -7.06 2.28
C LEU A 50 53.15 -5.74 2.02
N ASN A 51 53.81 -5.62 0.86
CA ASN A 51 54.42 -4.37 0.38
C ASN A 51 53.54 -3.68 -0.69
N LEU A 52 53.75 -2.39 -0.90
CA LEU A 52 53.00 -1.53 -1.83
C LEU A 52 53.92 -0.55 -2.58
N THR A 53 53.31 0.25 -3.46
CA THR A 53 53.90 1.40 -4.20
C THR A 53 54.63 1.01 -5.52
N PRO A 54 54.79 1.92 -6.52
CA PRO A 54 53.97 1.80 -7.75
C PRO A 54 54.76 2.06 -9.07
N HIS A 55 54.10 2.04 -10.24
CA HIS A 55 54.46 2.91 -11.40
C HIS A 55 53.37 2.93 -12.51
N LEU A 56 53.57 3.72 -13.58
CA LEU A 56 52.60 4.10 -14.63
C LEU A 56 52.66 3.21 -15.90
N PRO A 57 51.63 3.23 -16.78
CA PRO A 57 51.58 2.51 -18.07
C PRO A 57 51.78 3.40 -19.33
N ALA A 58 51.77 2.75 -20.51
CA ALA A 58 51.91 3.27 -21.90
C ALA A 58 53.37 3.53 -22.35
N PRO A 59 53.76 3.30 -23.64
CA PRO A 59 52.95 3.38 -24.87
C PRO A 59 52.85 2.11 -25.76
N GLU A 60 52.08 2.22 -26.84
CA GLU A 60 52.02 1.33 -28.05
C GLU A 60 53.14 1.72 -29.08
N PRO A 61 53.20 1.26 -30.37
CA PRO A 61 52.41 0.30 -31.17
C PRO A 61 53.35 -0.71 -31.91
N PRO A 62 53.27 -1.12 -33.22
CA PRO A 62 52.16 -1.22 -34.21
C PRO A 62 52.09 -2.54 -35.05
N THR A 63 50.96 -2.74 -35.78
CA THR A 63 50.82 -3.47 -37.10
C THR A 63 51.16 -4.98 -37.21
N SER A 64 50.56 -5.81 -38.10
CA SER A 64 49.48 -5.68 -39.14
C SER A 64 48.97 -7.08 -39.61
N ALA A 65 47.93 -7.10 -40.48
CA ALA A 65 47.61 -8.14 -41.50
C ALA A 65 47.14 -9.56 -41.05
N VAL A 66 46.40 -10.39 -41.83
CA VAL A 66 45.38 -10.23 -42.92
C VAL A 66 44.64 -11.58 -43.13
N SER A 67 43.56 -11.62 -43.94
CA SER A 67 42.74 -12.81 -44.37
C SER A 67 41.77 -13.41 -43.32
N GLN A 68 40.48 -13.68 -43.60
CA GLN A 68 39.83 -14.53 -44.64
C GLN A 68 40.08 -16.04 -44.40
N THR A 69 39.09 -16.92 -44.28
CA THR A 69 38.06 -17.31 -45.30
C THR A 69 36.89 -18.06 -44.58
N LEU A 70 35.61 -17.65 -44.63
CA LEU A 70 34.53 -17.89 -45.64
C LEU A 70 33.80 -19.28 -45.52
N VAL A 71 32.56 -19.40 -46.06
CA VAL A 71 31.73 -20.64 -46.26
C VAL A 71 31.00 -21.18 -45.00
N ARG A 72 29.72 -21.62 -44.96
CA ARG A 72 28.46 -21.55 -45.80
C ARG A 72 27.27 -22.02 -44.88
N LEU A 73 25.99 -22.16 -45.27
CA LEU A 73 24.99 -21.31 -45.98
C LEU A 73 23.68 -22.13 -46.19
N ALA A 74 22.60 -21.82 -45.46
CA ALA A 74 21.18 -22.22 -45.73
C ALA A 74 20.24 -21.43 -44.81
N ALA A 75 19.20 -20.67 -45.19
CA ALA A 75 18.36 -20.52 -46.39
C ALA A 75 17.11 -21.43 -46.44
N SER A 76 15.94 -20.84 -46.18
CA SER A 76 14.64 -21.21 -46.77
C SER A 76 13.58 -20.12 -46.46
N THR A 77 13.06 -19.48 -47.51
CA THR A 77 11.85 -18.64 -47.52
C THR A 77 10.92 -19.16 -48.61
N ALA A 78 9.61 -19.18 -48.34
CA ALA A 78 8.59 -19.53 -49.32
C ALA A 78 7.79 -18.28 -49.70
N VAL A 79 7.45 -18.15 -50.98
CA VAL A 79 6.80 -16.98 -51.56
C VAL A 79 5.42 -17.36 -52.09
N PHE A 80 4.42 -16.48 -51.91
CA PHE A 80 3.24 -16.44 -52.75
C PHE A 80 2.87 -14.99 -53.08
N VAL A 81 2.72 -14.71 -54.38
CA VAL A 81 2.21 -13.45 -54.94
C VAL A 81 1.32 -13.81 -56.13
N GLY A 82 0.16 -13.17 -56.25
CA GLY A 82 -0.77 -13.28 -57.38
C GLY A 82 -1.50 -11.94 -57.57
N LEU A 83 -1.87 -11.58 -58.80
CA LEU A 83 -2.24 -10.22 -59.21
C LEU A 83 -3.45 -10.18 -60.16
N GLY A 84 -4.17 -9.04 -60.18
CA GLY A 84 -5.29 -8.70 -61.09
C GLY A 84 -6.22 -7.63 -60.48
N LEU A 85 -6.08 -6.33 -60.75
CA LEU A 85 -6.49 -5.53 -61.93
C LEU A 85 -8.03 -5.56 -62.20
N CYS A 86 -8.77 -4.48 -61.87
CA CYS A 86 -9.16 -3.32 -62.74
C CYS A 86 -10.54 -3.52 -63.44
N CYS A 87 -11.37 -2.51 -63.78
CA CYS A 87 -11.28 -1.04 -63.72
C CYS A 87 -12.67 -0.31 -63.75
N TRP A 88 -12.74 0.91 -63.18
CA TRP A 88 -13.64 2.06 -63.51
C TRP A 88 -15.19 1.90 -63.26
N ALA A 89 -16.07 2.93 -63.24
CA ALA A 89 -15.97 4.34 -63.70
C ALA A 89 -16.87 5.37 -62.95
N SER A 90 -16.54 6.67 -63.14
CA SER A 90 -17.41 7.89 -63.23
C SER A 90 -18.33 8.41 -62.10
N SER A 91 -17.82 9.44 -61.41
CA SER A 91 -18.41 10.76 -61.04
C SER A 91 -19.87 11.17 -61.36
N ALA A 92 -20.51 11.90 -60.43
CA ALA A 92 -21.07 13.27 -60.63
C ALA A 92 -21.47 13.94 -59.28
N GLN A 93 -21.72 15.26 -59.27
CA GLN A 93 -22.12 16.06 -58.09
C GLN A 93 -23.56 16.60 -58.24
N CYS A 94 -24.32 16.77 -57.13
CA CYS A 94 -25.21 17.92 -56.92
C CYS A 94 -25.86 18.03 -55.52
N ARG A 95 -26.49 19.18 -55.25
CA ARG A 95 -27.29 19.62 -54.07
C ARG A 95 -28.35 20.63 -54.62
N PRO A 96 -29.39 21.07 -53.87
CA PRO A 96 -30.23 20.38 -52.87
C PRO A 96 -31.76 20.78 -52.96
N LEU A 97 -32.60 20.36 -51.99
CA LEU A 97 -33.93 20.95 -51.60
C LEU A 97 -35.11 20.81 -52.61
N PRO A 98 -36.40 21.08 -52.23
CA PRO A 98 -37.11 20.77 -50.96
C PRO A 98 -38.63 20.36 -51.07
N LEU A 99 -39.21 20.04 -49.89
CA LEU A 99 -40.61 20.28 -49.45
C LEU A 99 -41.80 19.40 -49.91
N GLY A 100 -42.67 19.04 -48.93
CA GLY A 100 -44.02 18.50 -49.13
C GLY A 100 -44.66 17.93 -47.84
N LYS A 101 -45.84 18.42 -47.43
CA LYS A 101 -46.76 17.85 -46.39
C LYS A 101 -48.10 17.50 -47.08
N PRO A 102 -48.90 16.49 -46.66
CA PRO A 102 -49.71 16.46 -45.42
C PRO A 102 -49.41 15.21 -44.53
N GLN A 103 -49.72 15.09 -43.23
CA GLN A 103 -50.89 15.45 -42.40
C GLN A 103 -52.14 14.55 -42.55
N VAL A 104 -52.28 13.58 -41.64
CA VAL A 104 -53.56 13.05 -41.10
C VAL A 104 -53.34 12.72 -39.60
N VAL A 105 -54.37 12.84 -38.77
CA VAL A 105 -54.38 12.50 -37.33
C VAL A 105 -55.16 11.21 -37.12
N LEU A 106 -54.73 10.38 -36.17
CA LEU A 106 -55.60 9.50 -35.37
C LEU A 106 -54.95 9.28 -34.00
N GLU A 107 -55.78 9.02 -32.99
CA GLU A 107 -55.39 9.05 -31.57
C GLU A 107 -54.95 7.67 -31.02
N GLU A 108 -54.59 7.66 -29.74
CA GLU A 108 -53.89 6.59 -29.04
C GLU A 108 -54.77 5.37 -28.73
N GLU A 109 -54.14 4.19 -28.57
CA GLU A 109 -54.57 3.27 -27.52
C GLU A 109 -53.34 2.58 -26.88
N HIS A 110 -53.36 2.42 -25.56
CA HIS A 110 -52.21 1.97 -24.77
C HIS A 110 -52.00 0.45 -24.83
N THR A 111 -50.73 0.02 -24.90
CA THR A 111 -50.32 -1.24 -24.22
C THR A 111 -48.88 -1.12 -23.73
N ALA A 112 -48.65 -1.42 -22.45
CA ALA A 112 -47.39 -1.08 -21.77
C ALA A 112 -46.29 -2.15 -21.93
N GLN A 113 -45.03 -1.70 -22.00
CA GLN A 113 -43.87 -2.52 -21.64
C GLN A 113 -42.74 -1.66 -21.03
N ALA A 114 -42.57 -1.76 -19.72
CA ALA A 114 -41.53 -1.04 -18.98
C ALA A 114 -40.15 -1.65 -19.24
N LYS A 115 -39.26 -0.92 -19.97
CA LYS A 115 -37.91 -1.43 -20.28
C LYS A 115 -36.88 -0.39 -20.79
N ASP A 116 -36.87 0.85 -20.26
CA ASP A 116 -35.93 1.90 -20.73
C ASP A 116 -35.14 2.61 -19.60
N ASP A 117 -35.78 2.85 -18.44
CA ASP A 117 -35.26 3.66 -17.31
C ASP A 117 -33.80 3.36 -16.90
N GLY A 118 -33.34 2.11 -17.05
CA GLY A 118 -32.01 1.67 -16.66
C GLY A 118 -30.87 2.13 -17.58
N ASP A 119 -31.09 2.25 -18.90
CA ASP A 119 -30.05 2.71 -19.83
C ASP A 119 -30.08 4.25 -19.98
N GLU A 120 -31.24 4.90 -19.87
CA GLU A 120 -31.36 6.37 -19.77
C GLU A 120 -30.66 6.92 -18.51
N ALA A 121 -30.92 6.34 -17.33
CA ALA A 121 -30.30 6.77 -16.08
C ALA A 121 -28.77 6.63 -16.10
N LYS A 122 -28.26 5.50 -16.62
CA LYS A 122 -26.82 5.24 -16.76
C LYS A 122 -26.13 6.25 -17.69
N LYS A 123 -26.75 6.51 -18.84
CA LYS A 123 -26.30 7.52 -19.83
C LYS A 123 -26.35 8.95 -19.27
N SER A 124 -27.31 9.26 -18.40
CA SER A 124 -27.41 10.53 -17.68
C SER A 124 -26.26 10.71 -16.68
N GLU A 125 -25.96 9.69 -15.87
CA GLU A 125 -24.80 9.67 -14.96
C GLU A 125 -23.47 9.80 -15.72
N ASP A 126 -23.25 9.05 -16.79
CA ASP A 126 -22.02 9.14 -17.61
C ASP A 126 -21.83 10.55 -18.20
N ASN A 127 -22.88 11.16 -18.77
CA ASN A 127 -22.84 12.54 -19.28
C ASN A 127 -22.49 13.57 -18.18
N LYS A 128 -23.03 13.37 -16.97
CA LYS A 128 -22.83 14.24 -15.80
C LYS A 128 -21.42 14.11 -15.23
N LEU A 129 -20.86 12.90 -15.23
CA LEU A 129 -19.45 12.64 -14.89
C LEU A 129 -18.50 13.25 -15.94
N GLU A 130 -18.82 13.17 -17.24
CA GLU A 130 -18.03 13.82 -18.29
C GLU A 130 -18.09 15.36 -18.19
N ALA A 131 -19.26 15.94 -17.89
CA ALA A 131 -19.43 17.37 -17.66
C ALA A 131 -18.63 17.86 -16.43
N ALA A 132 -18.67 17.13 -15.32
CA ALA A 132 -17.85 17.43 -14.14
C ALA A 132 -16.34 17.34 -14.45
N PHE A 133 -15.92 16.30 -15.17
CA PHE A 133 -14.54 16.16 -15.64
C PHE A 133 -14.14 17.26 -16.63
N ALA A 134 -15.08 17.84 -17.39
CA ALA A 134 -14.84 18.98 -18.27
C ALA A 134 -14.61 20.29 -17.50
N ALA A 135 -15.42 20.59 -16.48
CA ALA A 135 -15.28 21.80 -15.67
C ALA A 135 -13.93 21.90 -14.94
N TRP A 136 -13.39 20.75 -14.50
CA TRP A 136 -12.11 20.63 -13.82
C TRP A 136 -10.86 20.99 -14.68
N LYS A 137 -10.99 21.06 -16.01
CA LYS A 137 -9.87 21.31 -16.96
C LYS A 137 -9.36 22.77 -17.00
N SER A 138 -9.85 23.65 -16.12
CA SER A 138 -9.85 25.11 -16.34
C SER A 138 -8.57 25.88 -15.97
N LYS A 139 -7.61 25.28 -15.26
CA LYS A 139 -6.36 25.95 -14.85
C LYS A 139 -5.29 25.89 -15.96
N THR A 140 -5.21 26.95 -16.77
CA THR A 140 -4.19 27.09 -17.82
C THR A 140 -2.89 27.68 -17.28
N TYR A 141 -1.74 27.19 -17.76
CA TYR A 141 -0.41 27.62 -17.30
C TYR A 141 0.38 28.31 -18.42
N ALA A 142 0.90 29.50 -18.14
CA ALA A 142 1.70 30.27 -19.11
C ALA A 142 3.01 29.57 -19.51
N LEU A 143 3.67 28.91 -18.55
CA LEU A 143 4.92 28.15 -18.75
C LEU A 143 4.68 26.64 -18.74
N THR A 144 5.68 25.87 -19.17
CA THR A 144 5.67 24.40 -19.04
C THR A 144 5.79 24.02 -17.56
N VAL A 145 4.79 23.32 -17.03
CA VAL A 145 4.75 22.89 -15.62
C VAL A 145 4.96 21.39 -15.54
N PRO A 146 6.05 20.91 -14.91
CA PRO A 146 6.32 19.50 -14.79
C PRO A 146 5.82 18.91 -13.46
N LEU A 147 5.56 17.61 -13.45
CA LEU A 147 5.23 16.81 -12.26
C LEU A 147 6.04 15.50 -12.32
N ARG A 148 6.78 15.16 -11.28
CA ARG A 148 7.48 13.88 -11.12
C ARG A 148 6.79 13.02 -10.08
N LEU A 149 6.51 11.78 -10.44
CA LEU A 149 5.91 10.78 -9.55
C LEU A 149 6.89 9.60 -9.41
N ALA A 150 7.21 9.18 -8.19
CA ALA A 150 7.86 7.87 -7.96
C ALA A 150 6.81 6.90 -7.41
N ALA A 151 6.33 6.00 -8.27
CA ALA A 151 5.18 5.14 -7.99
C ALA A 151 5.60 3.69 -7.74
N LEU A 152 4.81 2.93 -6.98
CA LEU A 152 4.92 1.47 -6.98
C LEU A 152 4.50 0.91 -8.36
N ARG A 153 5.23 -0.08 -8.88
CA ARG A 153 4.94 -0.70 -10.18
C ARG A 153 3.57 -1.36 -10.17
N GLY A 154 2.66 -0.85 -11.01
CA GLY A 154 1.30 -1.36 -11.14
C GLY A 154 0.30 -0.80 -10.13
N SER A 155 0.68 0.16 -9.29
CA SER A 155 -0.26 0.83 -8.37
C SER A 155 -1.08 1.94 -9.04
N VAL A 156 -0.58 2.50 -10.15
CA VAL A 156 -1.23 3.55 -10.96
C VAL A 156 -1.53 3.00 -12.36
N PRO A 157 -2.77 3.14 -12.89
CA PRO A 157 -3.10 2.70 -14.24
C PRO A 157 -2.31 3.50 -15.30
N PRO A 158 -1.75 2.87 -16.34
CA PRO A 158 -0.96 3.58 -17.35
C PRO A 158 -1.70 4.69 -18.11
N SER A 159 -3.04 4.61 -18.20
CA SER A 159 -3.89 5.66 -18.79
C SER A 159 -3.87 6.95 -17.99
N TRP A 160 -3.86 6.89 -16.65
CA TRP A 160 -4.02 8.06 -15.78
C TRP A 160 -3.00 9.18 -16.04
N VAL A 161 -1.75 8.83 -16.35
CA VAL A 161 -0.71 9.81 -16.69
C VAL A 161 -1.04 10.54 -18.00
N LYS A 162 -1.57 9.83 -19.00
CA LYS A 162 -2.00 10.41 -20.28
C LYS A 162 -3.26 11.26 -20.11
N ASP A 163 -4.27 10.72 -19.43
CA ASP A 163 -5.56 11.37 -19.16
C ASP A 163 -5.36 12.69 -18.41
N PHE A 164 -4.50 12.71 -17.38
CA PHE A 164 -4.14 13.92 -16.64
C PHE A 164 -3.39 14.95 -17.49
N MET A 165 -2.47 14.50 -18.36
CA MET A 165 -1.79 15.41 -19.30
C MET A 165 -2.73 15.96 -20.38
N GLN A 166 -3.82 15.26 -20.68
CA GLN A 166 -4.88 15.75 -21.57
C GLN A 166 -5.79 16.77 -20.86
N SER A 167 -6.13 16.56 -19.58
CA SER A 167 -6.97 17.51 -18.82
C SER A 167 -6.24 18.78 -18.39
N GLN A 168 -4.97 18.68 -17.98
CA GLN A 168 -4.13 19.84 -17.59
C GLN A 168 -3.43 20.51 -18.79
N GLY A 169 -3.79 20.13 -20.01
CA GLY A 169 -3.36 20.77 -21.25
C GLY A 169 -1.88 20.61 -21.61
N LYS A 170 -1.53 21.09 -22.82
CA LYS A 170 -0.24 20.83 -23.51
C LYS A 170 1.02 21.27 -22.74
N ARG A 171 0.87 22.19 -21.78
CA ARG A 171 1.95 22.74 -20.93
C ARG A 171 2.27 21.86 -19.71
N SER A 172 1.37 20.98 -19.28
CA SER A 172 1.66 19.98 -18.26
C SER A 172 2.65 18.92 -18.77
N LYS A 173 3.57 18.45 -17.91
CA LYS A 173 4.54 17.38 -18.22
C LYS A 173 4.72 16.43 -17.04
N VAL A 174 3.91 15.36 -17.00
CA VAL A 174 4.03 14.31 -15.99
C VAL A 174 5.11 13.31 -16.39
N HIS A 175 5.96 12.94 -15.43
CA HIS A 175 6.96 11.88 -15.56
C HIS A 175 6.82 10.92 -14.37
N MET A 176 6.34 9.71 -14.63
CA MET A 176 6.19 8.66 -13.60
C MET A 176 7.31 7.63 -13.70
N LYS A 177 8.02 7.41 -12.59
CA LYS A 177 9.07 6.40 -12.42
C LYS A 177 8.52 5.25 -11.57
N SER A 178 8.46 4.04 -12.13
CA SER A 178 7.91 2.86 -11.43
C SER A 178 8.98 2.06 -10.69
N HIS A 179 8.86 1.96 -9.36
CA HIS A 179 9.72 1.21 -8.46
C HIS A 179 9.19 -0.21 -8.19
N ALA A 180 10.08 -1.15 -7.83
CA ALA A 180 9.70 -2.56 -7.64
C ALA A 180 8.98 -2.84 -6.31
N SER A 181 9.28 -2.10 -5.24
CA SER A 181 8.66 -2.24 -3.91
C SER A 181 8.57 -0.87 -3.22
N LEU A 182 7.65 -0.75 -2.25
CA LEU A 182 7.52 0.45 -1.40
C LEU A 182 8.75 0.65 -0.50
N GLU A 183 9.31 -0.45 0.02
CA GLU A 183 10.58 -0.47 0.74
C GLU A 183 11.71 0.17 -0.07
N GLY A 184 11.79 -0.12 -1.38
CA GLY A 184 12.77 0.49 -2.27
C GLY A 184 12.59 2.00 -2.43
N ILE A 185 11.35 2.49 -2.49
CA ILE A 185 11.04 3.93 -2.50
C ILE A 185 11.46 4.57 -1.16
N PHE A 186 11.12 3.92 -0.05
CA PHE A 186 11.44 4.39 1.30
C PHE A 186 12.96 4.43 1.58
N SER A 187 13.68 3.42 1.12
CA SER A 187 15.14 3.33 1.22
C SER A 187 15.83 4.42 0.38
N ASP A 188 15.42 4.60 -0.88
CA ASP A 188 15.92 5.68 -1.74
C ASP A 188 15.68 7.08 -1.14
N LEU A 189 14.50 7.32 -0.54
CA LEU A 189 14.20 8.56 0.22
C LEU A 189 15.19 8.74 1.38
N SER A 190 15.29 7.74 2.24
CA SER A 190 16.10 7.78 3.47
C SER A 190 17.59 7.97 3.18
N MET A 191 18.11 7.30 2.13
CA MET A 191 19.50 7.40 1.73
C MET A 191 19.86 8.74 1.06
N ALA A 192 18.89 9.45 0.49
CA ALA A 192 19.16 10.70 -0.21
C ALA A 192 19.56 11.85 0.73
N PHE A 193 18.98 11.93 1.93
CA PHE A 193 19.33 12.94 2.93
C PHE A 193 20.74 12.77 3.52
N GLY A 194 21.36 11.59 3.37
CA GLY A 194 22.75 11.32 3.75
C GLY A 194 23.78 11.57 2.64
N LYS A 195 23.36 12.07 1.46
CA LYS A 195 24.24 12.25 0.28
C LYS A 195 24.05 13.63 -0.33
N GLY A 196 25.07 14.48 -0.23
CA GLY A 196 25.03 15.90 -0.67
C GLY A 196 24.88 16.18 -2.17
N ASN A 197 24.53 15.20 -3.01
CA ASN A 197 24.26 15.43 -4.43
C ASN A 197 23.05 14.61 -4.91
N VAL A 198 21.97 15.30 -5.27
CA VAL A 198 20.65 14.70 -5.56
C VAL A 198 20.35 14.77 -7.07
N GLY A 199 20.69 13.69 -7.77
CA GLY A 199 20.49 13.55 -9.21
C GLY A 199 19.01 13.43 -9.64
N PRO A 200 18.68 13.68 -10.93
CA PRO A 200 17.29 13.68 -11.45
C PRO A 200 16.54 12.35 -11.33
N SER A 201 17.23 11.25 -11.09
CA SER A 201 16.68 9.91 -10.90
C SER A 201 16.37 9.55 -9.44
N SER A 202 16.76 10.41 -8.48
CA SER A 202 16.51 10.20 -7.05
C SER A 202 15.03 10.36 -6.70
N VAL A 203 14.54 9.54 -5.77
CA VAL A 203 13.15 9.60 -5.29
C VAL A 203 12.84 10.91 -4.55
N VAL A 204 13.81 11.47 -3.82
CA VAL A 204 13.65 12.78 -3.15
C VAL A 204 13.59 13.96 -4.15
N ALA A 205 13.86 13.71 -5.44
CA ALA A 205 13.70 14.68 -6.52
C ALA A 205 12.39 14.51 -7.33
N ALA A 206 11.48 13.67 -6.84
CA ALA A 206 10.10 13.62 -7.28
C ALA A 206 9.25 14.70 -6.58
N ASP A 207 8.14 15.08 -7.20
CA ASP A 207 7.16 16.00 -6.62
C ASP A 207 6.17 15.23 -5.71
N LEU A 208 5.87 13.96 -6.03
CA LEU A 208 5.13 13.01 -5.19
C LEU A 208 5.72 11.59 -5.23
N VAL A 209 5.53 10.84 -4.14
CA VAL A 209 6.04 9.47 -3.96
C VAL A 209 5.00 8.54 -3.34
N SER A 210 4.94 7.29 -3.79
CA SER A 210 4.10 6.25 -3.17
C SER A 210 4.72 5.81 -1.84
N VAL A 211 3.95 5.92 -0.76
CA VAL A 211 4.29 5.41 0.58
C VAL A 211 3.15 4.52 1.05
N GLY A 212 3.46 3.31 1.52
CA GLY A 212 2.46 2.47 2.18
C GLY A 212 2.11 3.03 3.56
N ASP A 213 0.86 2.93 3.96
CA ASP A 213 0.33 3.31 5.27
C ASP A 213 1.21 2.88 6.46
N SER A 214 1.64 1.62 6.47
CA SER A 214 2.55 1.00 7.43
C SER A 214 3.93 1.68 7.53
N TRP A 215 4.36 2.40 6.49
CA TRP A 215 5.59 3.18 6.46
C TRP A 215 5.39 4.67 6.76
N LEU A 216 4.15 5.18 6.74
CA LEU A 216 3.83 6.61 6.90
C LEU A 216 4.42 7.17 8.19
N SER A 217 4.16 6.52 9.33
CA SER A 217 4.64 6.95 10.65
C SER A 217 6.16 7.00 10.74
N TYR A 218 6.85 6.08 10.06
CA TYR A 218 8.30 6.02 10.00
C TYR A 218 8.87 7.09 9.06
N ALA A 219 8.19 7.38 7.95
CA ALA A 219 8.56 8.47 7.04
C ALA A 219 8.44 9.86 7.70
N ILE A 220 7.40 10.05 8.54
CA ILE A 220 7.18 11.28 9.31
C ILE A 220 8.22 11.42 10.42
N SER A 221 8.42 10.39 11.25
CA SER A 221 9.38 10.46 12.37
C SER A 221 10.86 10.49 11.95
N LYS A 222 11.20 10.10 10.72
CA LYS A 222 12.51 10.40 10.10
C LYS A 222 12.54 11.74 9.36
N ALA A 223 11.40 12.41 9.23
CA ALA A 223 11.18 13.63 8.46
C ALA A 223 11.74 13.53 7.03
N VAL A 224 11.49 12.40 6.35
CA VAL A 224 11.85 12.16 4.94
C VAL A 224 10.71 12.50 3.97
N ILE A 225 9.51 12.76 4.50
CA ILE A 225 8.37 13.41 3.83
C ILE A 225 7.98 14.70 4.57
N GLU A 226 7.31 15.63 3.89
CA GLU A 226 6.84 16.91 4.42
C GLU A 226 5.30 17.01 4.36
N PRO A 227 4.64 17.72 5.30
CA PRO A 227 3.18 17.77 5.36
C PRO A 227 2.58 18.60 4.22
N ILE A 228 1.39 18.21 3.78
CA ILE A 228 0.65 18.88 2.70
C ILE A 228 0.12 20.22 3.22
N GLN A 229 0.51 21.31 2.58
CA GLN A 229 0.09 22.67 2.95
C GLN A 229 -1.28 23.02 2.34
N GLY A 230 -2.03 23.93 2.96
CA GLY A 230 -3.32 24.44 2.44
C GLY A 230 -4.39 23.36 2.23
N VAL A 231 -4.32 22.25 2.98
CA VAL A 231 -5.09 21.03 2.71
C VAL A 231 -6.59 21.16 2.96
N GLU A 232 -6.99 21.92 3.98
CA GLU A 232 -8.40 22.14 4.35
C GLU A 232 -9.18 22.83 3.22
N ASP A 233 -8.51 23.70 2.45
CA ASP A 233 -9.09 24.41 1.31
C ASP A 233 -9.24 23.53 0.07
N GLN A 234 -8.65 22.33 0.03
CA GLN A 234 -8.66 21.47 -1.17
C GLN A 234 -9.91 20.59 -1.23
N ASP A 235 -10.64 20.65 -2.35
CA ASP A 235 -11.89 19.90 -2.50
C ASP A 235 -11.69 18.38 -2.48
N TRP A 236 -10.52 17.89 -2.88
CA TRP A 236 -10.14 16.47 -2.75
C TRP A 236 -10.06 16.00 -1.31
N PHE A 237 -9.70 16.86 -0.37
CA PHE A 237 -9.62 16.51 1.06
C PHE A 237 -10.98 16.66 1.75
N LYS A 238 -11.75 17.69 1.39
CA LYS A 238 -13.14 17.86 1.83
C LYS A 238 -14.01 16.65 1.44
N GLY A 239 -13.83 16.15 0.22
CA GLY A 239 -14.54 15.00 -0.34
C GLY A 239 -14.03 13.62 0.06
N LEU A 240 -12.95 13.52 0.86
CA LEU A 240 -12.64 12.27 1.55
C LEU A 240 -13.64 12.03 2.69
N SER A 241 -13.77 10.78 3.12
CA SER A 241 -14.54 10.44 4.30
C SER A 241 -13.82 10.80 5.59
N ASP A 242 -14.55 10.80 6.70
CA ASP A 242 -14.00 11.18 8.00
C ASP A 242 -13.05 10.11 8.54
N GLN A 243 -13.23 8.83 8.19
CA GLN A 243 -12.26 7.78 8.47
C GLN A 243 -10.92 8.08 7.78
N TRP A 244 -10.92 8.52 6.51
CA TRP A 244 -9.71 8.99 5.84
C TRP A 244 -9.14 10.27 6.48
N LYS A 245 -9.96 11.28 6.78
CA LYS A 245 -9.47 12.54 7.38
C LYS A 245 -8.74 12.27 8.70
N VAL A 246 -9.33 11.47 9.60
CA VAL A 246 -8.67 11.04 10.85
C VAL A 246 -7.43 10.18 10.53
N TYR A 247 -7.53 9.22 9.60
CA TYR A 247 -6.40 8.35 9.27
C TYR A 247 -5.25 9.05 8.51
N LEU A 248 -5.38 10.29 8.05
CA LEU A 248 -4.32 11.02 7.36
C LEU A 248 -3.67 12.16 8.19
N ARG A 249 -4.34 12.62 9.26
CA ARG A 249 -3.75 13.59 10.20
C ARG A 249 -2.73 12.92 11.12
N ARG A 250 -1.55 13.53 11.27
CA ARG A 250 -0.46 13.03 12.13
C ARG A 250 0.33 14.16 12.78
N ASN A 251 0.86 13.87 13.96
CA ASN A 251 1.87 14.69 14.63
C ASN A 251 3.29 14.46 14.06
N SER A 252 4.29 15.17 14.58
CA SER A 252 5.70 15.07 14.15
C SER A 252 6.37 13.71 14.40
N GLU A 253 5.82 12.86 15.26
CA GLU A 253 6.30 11.50 15.52
C GLU A 253 5.56 10.46 14.67
N GLY A 254 4.68 10.89 13.77
CA GLY A 254 3.90 10.00 12.90
C GLY A 254 2.76 9.28 13.63
N ARG A 255 2.29 9.79 14.77
CA ARG A 255 1.12 9.26 15.50
C ARG A 255 -0.16 9.93 15.04
N ILE A 256 -1.30 9.23 15.14
CA ILE A 256 -2.63 9.81 14.90
C ILE A 256 -2.84 10.95 15.89
N ASP A 257 -3.30 12.09 15.37
CA ASP A 257 -3.49 13.34 16.09
C ASP A 257 -4.59 14.12 15.35
N THR A 258 -5.65 14.53 16.05
CA THR A 258 -6.80 15.26 15.47
C THR A 258 -6.44 16.68 15.07
N ASP A 259 -5.52 17.31 15.80
CA ASP A 259 -5.00 18.65 15.50
C ASP A 259 -3.72 18.57 14.63
N GLY A 260 -3.35 17.34 14.25
CA GLY A 260 -2.21 17.00 13.41
C GLY A 260 -2.36 17.47 11.96
N LYS A 261 -1.21 17.65 11.30
CA LYS A 261 -1.13 18.01 9.88
C LYS A 261 -1.46 16.80 9.00
N VAL A 262 -1.93 17.03 7.78
CA VAL A 262 -2.10 15.96 6.78
C VAL A 262 -0.78 15.72 6.06
N TRP A 263 -0.32 14.48 5.98
CA TRP A 263 1.01 14.15 5.41
C TRP A 263 0.96 13.40 4.07
N ALA A 264 -0.19 12.89 3.68
CA ALA A 264 -0.37 12.17 2.44
C ALA A 264 -1.82 12.23 1.93
N SER A 265 -2.03 11.87 0.66
CA SER A 265 -3.35 11.67 0.06
C SER A 265 -3.48 10.22 -0.42
N PRO A 266 -4.53 9.46 -0.06
CA PRO A 266 -4.71 8.09 -0.52
C PRO A 266 -5.00 8.06 -2.02
N TYR A 267 -4.55 7.01 -2.71
CA TYR A 267 -4.91 6.79 -4.13
C TYR A 267 -5.40 5.37 -4.43
N ARG A 268 -5.13 4.40 -3.55
CA ARG A 268 -5.83 3.11 -3.50
C ARG A 268 -5.69 2.46 -2.13
N TRP A 269 -6.59 1.54 -1.83
CA TRP A 269 -6.58 0.74 -0.60
C TRP A 269 -7.03 -0.71 -0.86
N GLY A 270 -6.98 -1.54 0.17
CA GLY A 270 -7.59 -2.86 0.17
C GLY A 270 -7.45 -3.51 1.55
N CYS A 271 -7.67 -4.82 1.62
CA CYS A 271 -7.56 -5.58 2.86
C CYS A 271 -6.60 -6.77 2.75
N MET A 272 -6.28 -7.34 3.90
CA MET A 272 -5.67 -8.66 4.04
C MET A 272 -6.72 -9.76 3.77
N VAL A 273 -6.37 -10.78 2.98
CA VAL A 273 -7.29 -11.84 2.53
C VAL A 273 -6.68 -13.24 2.63
N ILE A 274 -7.55 -14.25 2.65
CA ILE A 274 -7.19 -15.67 2.68
C ILE A 274 -7.58 -16.33 1.36
N ALA A 275 -6.62 -16.84 0.61
CA ALA A 275 -6.83 -17.68 -0.57
C ALA A 275 -6.69 -19.15 -0.22
N TYR A 276 -7.57 -20.03 -0.70
CA TYR A 276 -7.45 -21.48 -0.48
C TYR A 276 -7.80 -22.33 -1.71
N LYS A 277 -7.27 -23.56 -1.77
CA LYS A 277 -7.47 -24.51 -2.88
C LYS A 277 -8.68 -25.42 -2.65
N LYS A 278 -9.74 -25.23 -3.43
CA LYS A 278 -11.04 -25.90 -3.29
C LYS A 278 -10.96 -27.41 -3.52
N SER A 279 -10.05 -27.92 -4.37
CA SER A 279 -9.83 -29.37 -4.54
C SER A 279 -9.20 -30.00 -3.30
N LYS A 280 -8.27 -29.30 -2.63
CA LYS A 280 -7.60 -29.79 -1.43
C LYS A 280 -8.60 -29.91 -0.28
N PHE A 281 -9.36 -28.84 -0.03
CA PHE A 281 -10.36 -28.81 1.03
C PHE A 281 -11.42 -29.91 0.83
N ARG A 282 -12.02 -30.00 -0.37
CA ARG A 282 -12.97 -31.09 -0.70
C ARG A 282 -12.35 -32.49 -0.59
N LYS A 283 -11.12 -32.71 -1.07
CA LYS A 283 -10.44 -34.02 -0.97
C LYS A 283 -10.19 -34.45 0.47
N HIS A 284 -9.86 -33.49 1.35
CA HIS A 284 -9.57 -33.74 2.76
C HIS A 284 -10.80 -33.57 3.67
N LYS A 285 -12.00 -33.41 3.11
CA LYS A 285 -13.28 -33.20 3.82
C LYS A 285 -13.30 -32.00 4.78
N LEU A 286 -12.49 -30.98 4.48
CA LEU A 286 -12.45 -29.72 5.24
C LEU A 286 -13.62 -28.82 4.84
N ALA A 287 -14.18 -28.09 5.81
CA ALA A 287 -15.14 -27.03 5.55
C ALA A 287 -14.49 -25.87 4.75
N PRO A 288 -15.23 -25.18 3.87
CA PRO A 288 -14.75 -23.94 3.24
C PRO A 288 -14.23 -22.93 4.27
N VAL A 289 -13.14 -22.23 3.96
CA VAL A 289 -12.64 -21.15 4.84
C VAL A 289 -13.61 -19.97 4.81
N GLU A 290 -13.98 -19.48 5.98
CA GLU A 290 -14.84 -18.32 6.19
C GLU A 290 -14.21 -17.27 7.13
N ASP A 291 -13.35 -17.67 8.07
CA ASP A 291 -12.77 -16.77 9.07
C ASP A 291 -11.36 -17.18 9.51
N TRP A 292 -10.73 -16.38 10.36
CA TRP A 292 -9.38 -16.67 10.88
C TRP A 292 -9.28 -18.01 11.62
N ALA A 293 -10.35 -18.43 12.31
CA ALA A 293 -10.37 -19.66 13.11
C ALA A 293 -10.10 -20.94 12.30
N ASP A 294 -10.50 -20.97 11.02
CA ASP A 294 -10.27 -22.11 10.13
C ASP A 294 -8.78 -22.37 9.91
N LEU A 295 -7.92 -21.34 10.06
CA LEU A 295 -6.48 -21.47 9.92
C LEU A 295 -5.81 -22.25 11.06
N TRP A 296 -6.48 -22.43 12.20
CA TRP A 296 -5.91 -23.12 13.37
C TRP A 296 -6.11 -24.65 13.32
N GLY A 297 -6.88 -25.19 12.37
CA GLY A 297 -7.12 -26.63 12.24
C GLY A 297 -5.84 -27.46 12.00
N PRO A 298 -5.60 -28.56 12.74
CA PRO A 298 -4.35 -29.35 12.66
C PRO A 298 -4.10 -29.98 11.29
N GLU A 299 -5.13 -30.10 10.45
CA GLU A 299 -5.06 -30.59 9.07
C GLU A 299 -4.28 -29.64 8.14
N LEU A 300 -4.13 -28.36 8.55
CA LEU A 300 -3.36 -27.35 7.85
C LEU A 300 -1.87 -27.32 8.24
N ALA A 301 -1.36 -28.34 8.94
CA ALA A 301 0.04 -28.44 9.35
C ALA A 301 1.03 -28.31 8.17
N GLY A 302 1.78 -27.21 8.16
CA GLY A 302 2.66 -26.80 7.05
C GLY A 302 1.93 -26.63 5.70
N LYS A 303 0.65 -26.22 5.70
CA LYS A 303 -0.20 -25.99 4.51
C LYS A 303 -0.59 -24.54 4.28
N ILE A 304 -0.11 -23.60 5.10
CA ILE A 304 -0.31 -22.15 4.92
C ILE A 304 1.00 -21.50 4.46
N SER A 305 0.92 -20.52 3.56
CA SER A 305 1.98 -19.51 3.35
C SER A 305 1.45 -18.13 3.72
N MET A 306 2.21 -17.32 4.45
CA MET A 306 1.77 -16.00 4.94
C MET A 306 2.80 -14.92 4.64
N VAL A 307 2.38 -13.65 4.58
CA VAL A 307 3.32 -12.51 4.55
C VAL A 307 4.18 -12.47 5.81
N ASP A 308 5.45 -12.11 5.68
CA ASP A 308 6.34 -11.86 6.81
C ASP A 308 6.21 -10.39 7.26
N SER A 309 5.19 -10.12 8.06
CA SER A 309 4.97 -8.82 8.69
C SER A 309 4.54 -9.00 10.14
N PRO A 310 5.31 -8.52 11.13
CA PRO A 310 4.96 -8.66 12.54
C PRO A 310 3.60 -8.08 12.93
N ARG A 311 3.10 -7.05 12.21
CA ARG A 311 1.74 -6.52 12.42
C ARG A 311 0.66 -7.46 11.91
N GLU A 312 0.87 -8.08 10.74
CA GLU A 312 -0.11 -8.99 10.15
C GLU A 312 -0.15 -10.33 10.87
N VAL A 313 1.02 -10.88 11.25
CA VAL A 313 1.13 -12.18 11.92
C VAL A 313 0.55 -12.13 13.33
N ILE A 314 0.90 -11.11 14.14
CA ILE A 314 0.27 -10.95 15.47
C ILE A 314 -1.18 -10.48 15.34
N GLY A 315 -1.51 -9.64 14.35
CA GLY A 315 -2.88 -9.17 14.11
C GLY A 315 -3.85 -10.30 13.77
N ALA A 316 -3.45 -11.27 12.96
CA ALA A 316 -4.23 -12.48 12.69
C ALA A 316 -4.47 -13.33 13.96
N VAL A 317 -3.45 -13.45 14.83
CA VAL A 317 -3.61 -14.13 16.15
C VAL A 317 -4.56 -13.35 17.05
N LEU A 318 -4.50 -12.01 17.05
CA LEU A 318 -5.40 -11.16 17.81
C LEU A 318 -6.85 -11.27 17.31
N LYS A 319 -7.09 -11.21 16.00
CA LYS A 319 -8.42 -11.42 15.40
C LYS A 319 -9.00 -12.81 15.69
N TYR A 320 -8.17 -13.85 15.63
CA TYR A 320 -8.55 -15.20 16.06
C TYR A 320 -8.99 -15.24 17.54
N MET A 321 -8.37 -14.42 18.38
CA MET A 321 -8.72 -14.24 19.80
C MET A 321 -9.78 -13.14 20.04
N GLY A 322 -10.48 -12.66 19.01
CA GLY A 322 -11.51 -11.62 19.11
C GLY A 322 -11.00 -10.19 19.38
N ALA A 323 -9.69 -9.97 19.36
CA ALA A 323 -9.03 -8.70 19.66
C ALA A 323 -8.63 -7.90 18.39
N SER A 324 -8.38 -6.60 18.58
CA SER A 324 -8.03 -5.65 17.52
C SER A 324 -6.60 -5.83 16.98
N TYR A 325 -6.39 -5.53 15.68
CA TYR A 325 -5.06 -5.34 15.08
C TYR A 325 -4.23 -4.22 15.75
N ASN A 326 -4.91 -3.33 16.47
CA ASN A 326 -4.38 -2.11 17.09
C ASN A 326 -4.31 -2.19 18.63
N THR A 327 -4.42 -3.40 19.20
CA THR A 327 -4.15 -3.67 20.63
C THR A 327 -2.80 -3.08 21.05
N LYS A 328 -2.82 -2.16 22.02
CA LYS A 328 -1.63 -1.43 22.49
C LYS A 328 -0.95 -2.13 23.67
N HIS A 329 -1.72 -2.87 24.48
CA HIS A 329 -1.24 -3.55 25.69
C HIS A 329 -1.78 -4.98 25.78
N ILE A 330 -1.10 -5.94 25.16
CA ILE A 330 -1.53 -7.35 25.07
C ILE A 330 -1.86 -7.94 26.46
N HIS A 331 -1.08 -7.62 27.49
CA HIS A 331 -1.26 -8.19 28.84
C HIS A 331 -2.61 -7.86 29.49
N SER A 332 -3.22 -6.71 29.17
CA SER A 332 -4.45 -6.20 29.80
C SER A 332 -5.64 -6.02 28.86
N GLN A 333 -5.45 -6.18 27.54
CA GLN A 333 -6.48 -5.99 26.51
C GLN A 333 -6.83 -7.29 25.76
N VAL A 334 -6.27 -8.43 26.16
CA VAL A 334 -6.48 -9.74 25.51
C VAL A 334 -6.66 -10.81 26.58
N ASP A 335 -7.64 -11.69 26.40
CA ASP A 335 -7.91 -12.77 27.35
C ASP A 335 -6.74 -13.78 27.43
N GLY A 336 -6.34 -14.11 28.66
CA GLY A 336 -5.10 -14.85 28.94
C GLY A 336 -3.80 -14.09 28.58
N GLY A 337 -3.92 -12.85 28.12
CA GLY A 337 -2.85 -11.91 27.86
C GLY A 337 -1.72 -12.45 26.98
N ARG A 338 -0.49 -12.08 27.36
CA ARG A 338 0.73 -12.36 26.59
C ARG A 338 0.98 -13.86 26.38
N ASP A 339 0.61 -14.70 27.34
CA ASP A 339 0.83 -16.14 27.24
C ASP A 339 -0.18 -16.85 26.35
N ALA A 340 -1.45 -16.43 26.35
CA ALA A 340 -2.43 -16.92 25.39
C ALA A 340 -2.07 -16.50 23.95
N VAL A 341 -1.66 -15.25 23.72
CA VAL A 341 -1.16 -14.81 22.40
C VAL A 341 0.07 -15.63 21.98
N ARG A 342 1.02 -15.87 22.89
CA ARG A 342 2.20 -16.72 22.63
C ARG A 342 1.83 -18.16 22.25
N GLN A 343 0.85 -18.74 22.93
CA GLN A 343 0.36 -20.10 22.65
C GLN A 343 -0.36 -20.17 21.30
N ASN A 344 -1.28 -19.25 21.01
CA ASN A 344 -2.02 -19.23 19.75
C ASN A 344 -1.14 -18.91 18.55
N LEU A 345 -0.13 -18.05 18.71
CA LEU A 345 0.94 -17.84 17.72
C LEU A 345 1.77 -19.12 17.49
N ALA A 346 2.09 -19.86 18.55
CA ALA A 346 2.82 -21.14 18.44
C ALA A 346 1.97 -22.26 17.80
N LEU A 347 0.64 -22.13 17.78
CA LEU A 347 -0.25 -22.97 16.96
C LEU A 347 -0.18 -22.53 15.49
N LEU A 348 -0.41 -21.25 15.19
CA LEU A 348 -0.36 -20.71 13.82
C LEU A 348 0.96 -21.04 13.10
N VAL A 349 2.10 -20.92 13.77
CA VAL A 349 3.44 -21.23 13.22
C VAL A 349 3.63 -22.72 12.88
N LYS A 350 2.82 -23.65 13.41
CA LYS A 350 2.80 -25.06 12.96
C LYS A 350 2.04 -25.24 11.63
N GLN A 351 1.05 -24.38 11.38
CA GLN A 351 0.22 -24.41 10.17
C GLN A 351 0.95 -23.71 9.01
N VAL A 352 1.72 -22.67 9.30
CA VAL A 352 2.53 -21.94 8.32
C VAL A 352 3.79 -22.71 7.93
N ARG A 353 3.95 -22.98 6.63
CA ARG A 353 5.15 -23.57 5.99
C ARG A 353 6.27 -22.55 5.83
N LEU A 354 5.92 -21.29 5.52
CA LEU A 354 6.81 -20.17 5.32
C LEU A 354 6.10 -18.82 5.55
N PHE A 355 6.84 -17.88 6.14
CA PHE A 355 6.54 -16.45 6.09
C PHE A 355 7.46 -15.82 5.03
N ASP A 356 6.92 -15.05 4.09
CA ASP A 356 7.68 -14.35 3.05
C ASP A 356 6.84 -13.19 2.48
N SER A 357 7.37 -11.96 2.41
CA SER A 357 6.61 -10.77 1.97
C SER A 357 6.75 -10.41 0.47
N VAL A 358 7.39 -11.26 -0.33
CA VAL A 358 7.62 -11.03 -1.78
C VAL A 358 7.20 -12.25 -2.63
N HIS A 359 7.26 -13.45 -2.05
CA HIS A 359 7.21 -14.71 -2.78
C HIS A 359 6.30 -15.78 -2.16
N TYR A 360 5.58 -15.53 -1.06
CA TYR A 360 4.66 -16.49 -0.44
C TYR A 360 3.72 -17.17 -1.45
N LEU A 361 3.18 -16.39 -2.40
CA LEU A 361 2.32 -16.89 -3.48
C LEU A 361 2.98 -17.89 -4.44
N LYS A 362 4.31 -18.02 -4.50
CA LYS A 362 4.98 -19.06 -5.31
C LYS A 362 4.64 -20.46 -4.82
N ALA A 363 4.73 -20.69 -3.51
CA ALA A 363 4.38 -21.97 -2.89
C ALA A 363 2.89 -22.30 -3.09
N PHE A 364 2.02 -21.29 -2.99
CA PHE A 364 0.59 -21.44 -3.27
C PHE A 364 0.31 -21.73 -4.73
N GLY A 365 0.99 -21.07 -5.67
CA GLY A 365 0.90 -21.37 -7.10
C GLY A 365 1.15 -22.86 -7.39
N VAL A 366 2.35 -23.35 -7.04
CA VAL A 366 2.74 -24.75 -7.29
C VAL A 366 1.95 -25.78 -6.48
N GLY A 367 1.38 -25.38 -5.33
CA GLY A 367 0.51 -26.24 -4.51
C GLY A 367 1.21 -27.00 -3.37
N ASP A 368 2.41 -26.57 -3.00
CA ASP A 368 3.12 -26.94 -1.76
C ASP A 368 2.26 -26.67 -0.52
N VAL A 369 1.54 -25.55 -0.56
CA VAL A 369 0.57 -25.10 0.45
C VAL A 369 -0.83 -25.09 -0.15
N TRP A 370 -1.84 -25.20 0.72
CA TRP A 370 -3.25 -25.20 0.35
C TRP A 370 -3.93 -23.86 0.61
N VAL A 371 -3.31 -23.02 1.44
CA VAL A 371 -3.78 -21.69 1.84
C VAL A 371 -2.67 -20.65 1.66
N ALA A 372 -3.02 -19.44 1.21
CA ALA A 372 -2.17 -18.27 1.24
C ALA A 372 -2.87 -17.10 1.95
N VAL A 373 -2.14 -16.39 2.81
CA VAL A 373 -2.66 -15.33 3.67
C VAL A 373 -1.85 -14.06 3.40
N GLY A 374 -2.45 -13.09 2.72
CA GLY A 374 -1.72 -11.93 2.19
C GLY A 374 -2.59 -10.79 1.68
N TRP A 375 -1.95 -9.69 1.27
CA TRP A 375 -2.63 -8.47 0.82
C TRP A 375 -3.41 -8.72 -0.48
N SER A 376 -4.62 -8.17 -0.57
CA SER A 376 -5.47 -8.31 -1.76
C SER A 376 -4.85 -7.70 -3.03
N SER A 377 -3.86 -6.81 -2.88
CA SER A 377 -2.98 -6.31 -3.95
C SER A 377 -2.30 -7.42 -4.75
N ASP A 378 -1.88 -8.50 -4.07
CA ASP A 378 -1.02 -9.54 -4.63
C ASP A 378 -1.83 -10.82 -4.87
N VAL A 379 -2.71 -11.14 -3.92
CA VAL A 379 -3.51 -12.37 -3.92
C VAL A 379 -4.50 -12.38 -5.08
N LEU A 380 -5.26 -11.29 -5.30
CA LEU A 380 -6.33 -11.27 -6.30
C LEU A 380 -5.80 -11.42 -7.75
N PRO A 381 -4.74 -10.72 -8.20
CA PRO A 381 -4.20 -10.89 -9.55
C PRO A 381 -3.65 -12.29 -9.88
N VAL A 382 -3.27 -13.05 -8.86
CA VAL A 382 -2.83 -14.45 -9.00
C VAL A 382 -4.03 -15.40 -8.96
N ALA A 383 -4.89 -15.28 -7.96
CA ALA A 383 -6.06 -16.15 -7.77
C ALA A 383 -7.02 -16.13 -8.98
N LYS A 384 -7.23 -14.97 -9.62
CA LYS A 384 -8.06 -14.81 -10.84
C LYS A 384 -7.56 -15.59 -12.06
N ARG A 385 -6.37 -16.18 -11.99
CA ARG A 385 -5.78 -17.06 -13.02
C ARG A 385 -5.91 -18.55 -12.69
N MET A 386 -6.58 -18.90 -11.58
CA MET A 386 -6.62 -20.24 -11.01
C MET A 386 -8.07 -20.67 -10.71
N SER A 387 -8.61 -21.61 -11.49
CA SER A 387 -10.01 -22.06 -11.37
C SER A 387 -10.33 -22.80 -10.04
N ASP A 388 -9.34 -23.43 -9.43
CA ASP A 388 -9.48 -24.18 -8.18
C ASP A 388 -9.30 -23.32 -6.91
N VAL A 389 -9.25 -21.99 -7.03
CA VAL A 389 -9.06 -21.09 -5.88
C VAL A 389 -10.38 -20.43 -5.46
N ALA A 390 -10.54 -20.22 -4.15
CA ALA A 390 -11.40 -19.18 -3.59
C ALA A 390 -10.55 -18.19 -2.78
N VAL A 391 -11.02 -16.94 -2.67
CA VAL A 391 -10.39 -15.89 -1.83
C VAL A 391 -11.46 -15.24 -0.97
N ILE A 392 -11.26 -15.21 0.34
CA ILE A 392 -12.18 -14.56 1.27
C ILE A 392 -11.50 -13.43 2.04
N VAL A 393 -12.27 -12.41 2.39
CA VAL A 393 -11.99 -11.56 3.56
C VAL A 393 -12.65 -12.23 4.78
N PRO A 394 -11.92 -12.46 5.89
CA PRO A 394 -12.45 -13.14 7.09
C PRO A 394 -13.66 -12.44 7.73
N LYS A 395 -14.64 -13.23 8.20
CA LYS A 395 -15.88 -12.71 8.82
C LYS A 395 -15.67 -11.86 10.09
N SER A 396 -14.58 -12.04 10.85
CA SER A 396 -14.24 -11.16 11.99
C SER A 396 -13.49 -9.87 11.59
N GLY A 397 -13.32 -9.65 10.29
CA GLY A 397 -12.62 -8.52 9.70
C GLY A 397 -11.10 -8.72 9.64
N ALA A 398 -10.44 -7.85 8.87
CA ALA A 398 -9.03 -7.96 8.52
C ALA A 398 -8.33 -6.60 8.61
N SER A 399 -7.00 -6.59 8.51
CA SER A 399 -6.25 -5.35 8.33
C SER A 399 -6.59 -4.68 6.99
N ILE A 400 -6.75 -3.36 7.03
CA ILE A 400 -6.84 -2.49 5.86
C ILE A 400 -5.43 -1.95 5.58
N TRP A 401 -5.00 -2.02 4.32
CA TRP A 401 -3.77 -1.42 3.81
C TRP A 401 -4.10 -0.29 2.84
N ALA A 402 -3.21 0.71 2.74
CA ALA A 402 -3.37 1.81 1.79
C ALA A 402 -2.05 2.25 1.16
N ASP A 403 -2.11 2.56 -0.14
CA ASP A 403 -1.05 3.29 -0.83
C ASP A 403 -1.40 4.79 -0.84
N LEU A 404 -0.44 5.61 -0.41
CA LEU A 404 -0.61 7.04 -0.23
C LEU A 404 0.41 7.83 -1.06
N TRP A 405 0.01 8.98 -1.61
CA TRP A 405 0.90 9.99 -2.17
C TRP A 405 1.41 10.91 -1.08
N ALA A 406 2.70 10.86 -0.79
CA ALA A 406 3.38 11.81 0.09
C ALA A 406 4.28 12.78 -0.71
N ILE A 407 4.59 13.94 -0.13
CA ILE A 407 5.57 14.89 -0.66
C ILE A 407 6.93 14.60 0.01
N PRO A 408 8.03 14.35 -0.72
CA PRO A 408 9.36 14.18 -0.12
C PRO A 408 9.81 15.44 0.64
N ALA A 409 10.48 15.26 1.79
CA ALA A 409 10.99 16.35 2.64
C ALA A 409 12.20 17.10 2.04
N ALA A 410 12.23 17.24 0.73
CA ALA A 410 13.32 17.85 -0.01
C ALA A 410 13.63 19.28 0.47
N SER A 411 12.70 19.96 1.18
CA SER A 411 12.90 21.26 1.83
C SER A 411 14.13 21.29 2.76
N ARG A 412 14.49 20.12 3.32
CA ARG A 412 15.61 19.93 4.25
C ARG A 412 16.98 19.78 3.59
N LEU A 413 17.06 19.84 2.25
CA LEU A 413 18.32 19.71 1.50
C LEU A 413 18.92 21.09 1.22
N GLU A 414 20.21 21.27 1.53
CA GLU A 414 20.99 22.50 1.36
C GLU A 414 21.33 22.81 -0.11
N THR A 415 20.35 22.69 -1.02
CA THR A 415 20.54 22.97 -2.44
C THR A 415 19.26 23.51 -3.10
N ASN A 416 19.42 24.65 -3.78
CA ASN A 416 18.39 25.22 -4.66
C ASN A 416 18.23 24.47 -5.99
N ARG A 417 19.06 23.44 -6.24
CA ARG A 417 19.01 22.57 -7.42
C ARG A 417 18.74 21.12 -7.00
N ILE A 418 17.49 20.69 -7.18
CA ILE A 418 17.07 19.31 -6.87
C ILE A 418 16.65 18.61 -8.16
N GLY A 419 17.34 17.51 -8.49
CA GLY A 419 17.11 16.75 -9.71
C GLY A 419 17.12 17.59 -10.99
N GLY A 420 18.00 18.59 -11.07
CA GLY A 420 18.14 19.46 -12.25
C GLY A 420 17.12 20.60 -12.39
N ARG A 421 16.32 20.91 -11.35
CA ARG A 421 15.39 22.06 -11.35
C ARG A 421 15.80 23.10 -10.31
N VAL A 422 15.69 24.38 -10.66
CA VAL A 422 15.58 25.49 -9.68
C VAL A 422 14.15 25.48 -9.12
N ARG A 423 13.99 25.74 -7.83
CA ARG A 423 13.03 24.97 -7.04
C ARG A 423 11.78 25.72 -6.55
N GLY A 424 10.65 25.05 -6.73
CA GLY A 424 9.44 25.09 -5.90
C GLY A 424 8.72 23.74 -6.02
N PRO A 425 7.76 23.40 -5.14
CA PRO A 425 6.89 22.23 -5.35
C PRO A 425 6.04 22.42 -6.61
N SER A 426 5.76 21.34 -7.35
CA SER A 426 4.91 21.46 -8.55
C SER A 426 3.48 21.89 -8.18
N PRO A 427 2.92 22.94 -8.80
CA PRO A 427 1.53 23.34 -8.56
C PRO A 427 0.49 22.35 -9.11
N LEU A 428 0.94 21.27 -9.76
CA LEU A 428 0.12 20.14 -10.20
C LEU A 428 -0.11 19.10 -9.08
N ILE A 429 0.50 19.24 -7.89
CA ILE A 429 0.41 18.26 -6.79
C ILE A 429 -1.03 18.02 -6.33
N HIS A 430 -1.75 19.07 -5.90
CA HIS A 430 -3.13 18.91 -5.42
C HIS A 430 -4.08 18.47 -6.54
N GLN A 431 -3.85 18.92 -7.77
CA GLN A 431 -4.61 18.48 -8.94
C GLN A 431 -4.41 16.98 -9.22
N TRP A 432 -3.21 16.43 -9.02
CA TRP A 432 -2.95 15.00 -9.19
C TRP A 432 -3.63 14.17 -8.10
N MET A 433 -3.61 14.66 -6.84
CA MET A 433 -4.36 14.05 -5.72
C MET A 433 -5.86 14.05 -6.00
N GLU A 434 -6.42 15.20 -6.36
CA GLU A 434 -7.82 15.39 -6.76
C GLU A 434 -8.21 14.48 -7.93
N PHE A 435 -7.38 14.45 -8.98
CA PHE A 435 -7.59 13.59 -10.15
C PHE A 435 -7.69 12.12 -9.74
N CYS A 436 -6.77 11.61 -8.93
CA CYS A 436 -6.79 10.22 -8.43
C CYS A 436 -8.06 9.88 -7.63
N LEU A 437 -8.72 10.87 -7.03
CA LEU A 437 -9.90 10.69 -6.17
C LEU A 437 -11.25 10.92 -6.90
N GLN A 438 -11.24 11.35 -8.17
CA GLN A 438 -12.46 11.50 -8.98
C GLN A 438 -13.21 10.16 -9.15
N THR A 439 -14.55 10.17 -9.11
CA THR A 439 -15.39 8.97 -9.29
C THR A 439 -15.11 8.22 -10.60
N ALA A 440 -14.75 8.94 -11.68
CA ALA A 440 -14.34 8.35 -12.96
C ALA A 440 -13.07 7.46 -12.85
N ARG A 441 -12.25 7.64 -11.80
CA ARG A 441 -11.08 6.80 -11.50
C ARG A 441 -11.41 5.54 -10.71
N THR A 442 -12.67 5.32 -10.32
CA THR A 442 -13.12 4.00 -9.81
C THR A 442 -13.07 2.91 -10.89
N LEU A 443 -13.21 3.29 -12.17
CA LEU A 443 -13.41 2.34 -13.28
C LEU A 443 -12.28 1.31 -13.45
N PRO A 444 -10.97 1.64 -13.38
CA PRO A 444 -9.90 0.64 -13.47
C PRO A 444 -9.85 -0.35 -12.30
N PHE A 445 -10.45 -0.01 -11.15
CA PHE A 445 -10.63 -0.95 -10.03
C PHE A 445 -11.86 -1.85 -10.28
N LYS A 446 -13.01 -1.27 -10.66
CA LYS A 446 -14.23 -2.05 -11.03
C LYS A 446 -13.97 -3.01 -12.22
N GLN A 447 -13.13 -2.61 -13.18
CA GLN A 447 -12.67 -3.45 -14.29
C GLN A 447 -11.47 -4.35 -13.97
N GLU A 448 -10.98 -4.32 -12.72
CA GLU A 448 -9.89 -5.15 -12.20
C GLU A 448 -8.54 -5.01 -12.92
N VAL A 449 -8.32 -3.87 -13.59
CA VAL A 449 -7.10 -3.53 -14.35
C VAL A 449 -5.91 -3.30 -13.41
N ILE A 450 -6.18 -2.76 -12.22
CA ILE A 450 -5.25 -2.69 -11.09
C ILE A 450 -5.91 -3.25 -9.83
N PRO A 451 -5.15 -3.81 -8.86
CA PRO A 451 -5.72 -4.37 -7.65
C PRO A 451 -5.81 -3.33 -6.51
N GLY A 452 -6.75 -3.57 -5.61
CA GLY A 452 -7.22 -2.61 -4.60
C GLY A 452 -8.53 -1.95 -5.04
N ALA A 453 -8.92 -0.88 -4.33
CA ALA A 453 -10.11 -0.08 -4.59
C ALA A 453 -9.81 1.42 -4.50
N SER A 454 -10.70 2.24 -5.08
CA SER A 454 -10.66 3.70 -4.95
C SER A 454 -10.92 4.12 -3.49
N PRO A 455 -10.17 5.10 -2.93
CA PRO A 455 -10.41 5.62 -1.58
C PRO A 455 -11.85 6.13 -1.37
N SER A 456 -12.50 6.62 -2.43
CA SER A 456 -13.89 7.09 -2.40
C SER A 456 -14.92 6.01 -2.03
N VAL A 457 -14.59 4.72 -2.22
CA VAL A 457 -15.52 3.58 -2.04
C VAL A 457 -15.53 3.05 -0.59
N LEU A 458 -14.63 3.54 0.27
CA LEU A 458 -14.52 3.08 1.66
C LEU A 458 -15.83 3.22 2.46
N ASP A 459 -16.49 4.39 2.34
CA ASP A 459 -17.72 4.71 3.06
C ASP A 459 -18.96 4.68 2.15
N SER A 460 -18.77 4.64 0.82
CA SER A 460 -19.84 4.69 -0.20
C SER A 460 -20.18 3.33 -0.81
N ALA A 461 -19.84 2.23 -0.12
CA ALA A 461 -20.10 0.86 -0.55
C ALA A 461 -21.59 0.45 -0.46
N GLN A 462 -22.47 1.20 -1.15
CA GLN A 462 -23.87 0.83 -1.31
C GLN A 462 -23.99 -0.50 -2.11
N PRO A 463 -24.86 -1.43 -1.70
CA PRO A 463 -24.91 -2.75 -2.33
C PRO A 463 -25.26 -2.76 -3.82
N GLU A 464 -25.90 -1.73 -4.36
CA GLU A 464 -26.34 -1.69 -5.76
C GLU A 464 -25.19 -1.38 -6.74
N ASP A 465 -24.42 -0.32 -6.50
CA ASP A 465 -23.40 0.24 -7.43
C ASP A 465 -22.22 -0.71 -7.73
N LEU A 466 -22.10 -1.80 -6.98
CA LEU A 466 -21.07 -2.82 -7.11
C LEU A 466 -21.59 -4.13 -7.73
N LYS A 467 -22.91 -4.34 -7.83
CA LYS A 467 -23.52 -5.52 -8.48
C LYS A 467 -23.54 -5.44 -10.01
N GLU A 468 -23.48 -4.24 -10.58
CA GLU A 468 -23.71 -3.98 -12.02
C GLU A 468 -22.68 -4.55 -13.01
N LEU A 469 -21.61 -5.21 -12.55
CA LEU A 469 -20.61 -5.82 -13.42
C LEU A 469 -21.20 -7.06 -14.13
N LYS A 470 -21.83 -6.84 -15.30
CA LYS A 470 -22.46 -7.85 -16.16
C LYS A 470 -21.47 -8.96 -16.59
N GLY A 471 -21.31 -9.98 -15.74
CA GLY A 471 -20.52 -11.18 -16.01
C GLY A 471 -20.40 -12.06 -14.76
N LYS A 472 -20.23 -13.39 -14.93
CA LYS A 472 -19.94 -14.26 -13.79
C LYS A 472 -18.56 -13.92 -13.21
N PRO A 473 -18.39 -13.80 -11.87
CA PRO A 473 -17.09 -13.65 -11.25
C PRO A 473 -16.13 -14.75 -11.71
N LYS A 474 -14.94 -14.37 -12.19
CA LYS A 474 -13.88 -15.33 -12.57
C LYS A 474 -13.21 -15.99 -11.36
N LEU A 475 -13.42 -15.42 -10.18
CA LEU A 475 -12.92 -15.87 -8.90
C LEU A 475 -14.08 -16.08 -7.94
N ASP A 476 -13.96 -17.13 -7.14
CA ASP A 476 -14.89 -17.51 -6.08
C ASP A 476 -14.51 -16.72 -4.82
N THR A 477 -15.34 -15.75 -4.42
CA THR A 477 -14.97 -14.76 -3.41
C THR A 477 -16.18 -14.06 -2.78
N ASN A 478 -16.02 -13.61 -1.53
CA ASN A 478 -16.97 -12.69 -0.89
C ASN A 478 -16.64 -11.20 -1.10
N LEU A 479 -15.50 -10.85 -1.73
CA LEU A 479 -15.18 -9.46 -2.03
C LEU A 479 -15.95 -8.96 -3.26
N VAL A 480 -16.63 -7.82 -3.15
CA VAL A 480 -17.38 -7.20 -4.25
C VAL A 480 -16.49 -6.14 -4.92
N ALA A 481 -16.16 -6.33 -6.20
CA ALA A 481 -15.21 -5.49 -6.95
C ALA A 481 -13.85 -5.26 -6.24
N GLY A 482 -13.40 -6.20 -5.41
CA GLY A 482 -12.16 -6.10 -4.62
C GLY A 482 -12.30 -5.43 -3.24
N VAL A 483 -13.51 -5.04 -2.85
CA VAL A 483 -13.87 -4.43 -1.56
C VAL A 483 -14.52 -5.48 -0.64
N PRO A 484 -14.26 -5.48 0.69
CA PRO A 484 -15.05 -6.27 1.64
C PRO A 484 -16.55 -5.92 1.61
N PRO A 485 -17.47 -6.87 1.87
CA PRO A 485 -18.87 -6.56 2.19
C PRO A 485 -18.97 -5.59 3.38
N PRO A 486 -19.96 -4.67 3.42
CA PRO A 486 -20.06 -3.66 4.48
C PRO A 486 -20.00 -4.23 5.90
N GLU A 487 -20.71 -5.33 6.16
CA GLU A 487 -20.78 -6.00 7.47
C GLU A 487 -19.47 -6.69 7.90
N ILE A 488 -18.51 -6.82 6.98
CA ILE A 488 -17.13 -7.24 7.24
C ILE A 488 -16.20 -6.01 7.27
N LEU A 489 -16.45 -5.00 6.45
CA LEU A 489 -15.68 -3.75 6.38
C LEU A 489 -15.74 -2.97 7.70
N GLU A 490 -16.90 -2.93 8.36
CA GLU A 490 -17.08 -2.39 9.71
C GLU A 490 -16.16 -3.04 10.77
N ARG A 491 -15.71 -4.27 10.51
CA ARG A 491 -14.80 -5.04 11.38
C ARG A 491 -13.35 -4.99 10.89
N CYS A 492 -13.10 -4.44 9.72
CA CYS A 492 -11.76 -4.27 9.17
C CYS A 492 -11.11 -3.01 9.76
N GLU A 493 -9.79 -3.05 9.95
CA GLU A 493 -9.07 -2.06 10.74
C GLU A 493 -7.84 -1.56 9.97
N PHE A 494 -7.75 -0.24 9.75
CA PHE A 494 -6.47 0.36 9.37
C PHE A 494 -5.40 0.06 10.43
N LEU A 495 -4.16 -0.18 10.00
CA LEU A 495 -3.06 -0.36 10.93
C LEU A 495 -2.68 1.00 11.54
N GLU A 496 -3.06 1.22 12.81
CA GLU A 496 -2.68 2.41 13.57
C GLU A 496 -1.18 2.40 13.94
N PRO A 497 -0.57 3.57 14.18
CA PRO A 497 0.77 3.67 14.73
C PRO A 497 0.83 3.11 16.18
N LEU A 498 1.52 1.99 16.37
CA LEU A 498 1.83 1.44 17.71
C LEU A 498 3.14 2.00 18.25
N THR A 499 3.33 1.95 19.57
CA THR A 499 4.57 2.37 20.23
C THR A 499 5.72 1.39 19.96
N GLU A 500 6.96 1.87 20.03
CA GLU A 500 8.16 1.04 19.90
C GLU A 500 8.19 -0.12 20.93
N SER A 501 7.63 0.10 22.12
CA SER A 501 7.51 -0.93 23.17
C SER A 501 6.60 -2.10 22.74
N THR A 502 5.44 -1.80 22.17
CA THR A 502 4.47 -2.80 21.68
C THR A 502 4.99 -3.49 20.41
N LEU A 503 5.59 -2.75 19.48
CA LEU A 503 6.25 -3.34 18.30
C LEU A 503 7.41 -4.28 18.69
N SER A 504 8.22 -3.89 19.69
CA SER A 504 9.26 -4.75 20.26
C SER A 504 8.67 -5.97 20.98
N GLU A 505 7.50 -5.87 21.61
CA GLU A 505 6.79 -7.02 22.18
C GLU A 505 6.33 -8.01 21.10
N TYR A 506 5.74 -7.52 20.01
CA TYR A 506 5.30 -8.33 18.87
C TYR A 506 6.49 -9.10 18.26
N GLN A 507 7.62 -8.41 18.04
CA GLN A 507 8.87 -9.03 17.58
C GLN A 507 9.38 -10.11 18.55
N ARG A 508 9.37 -9.84 19.87
CA ARG A 508 9.78 -10.81 20.89
C ARG A 508 8.85 -12.02 20.97
N LEU A 509 7.55 -11.86 20.71
CA LEU A 509 6.60 -12.97 20.61
C LEU A 509 6.92 -13.87 19.41
N ILE A 510 7.12 -13.30 18.21
CA ILE A 510 7.49 -14.05 17.00
C ILE A 510 8.83 -14.76 17.16
N ALA A 511 9.84 -14.11 17.75
CA ALA A 511 11.13 -14.73 18.05
C ALA A 511 11.02 -15.87 19.08
N SER A 512 10.06 -15.82 20.02
CA SER A 512 9.90 -16.86 21.05
C SER A 512 9.31 -18.18 20.54
N VAL A 513 8.60 -18.15 19.41
CA VAL A 513 8.00 -19.35 18.79
C VAL A 513 8.89 -19.93 17.67
N HIS A 514 9.65 -19.08 16.98
CA HIS A 514 10.63 -19.50 15.98
C HIS A 514 11.92 -19.99 16.64
N LYS A 515 11.89 -21.22 17.18
CA LYS A 515 13.13 -21.93 17.51
C LYS A 515 14.02 -22.03 16.25
N PRO A 516 15.34 -21.85 16.36
CA PRO A 516 16.23 -22.10 15.24
C PRO A 516 16.10 -23.57 14.83
N ARG A 517 15.82 -23.81 13.54
CA ARG A 517 16.07 -25.13 12.93
C ARG A 517 17.58 -25.24 12.70
N ASP A 518 18.14 -26.40 12.96
CA ASP A 518 19.55 -26.68 12.70
C ASP A 518 19.84 -26.55 11.19
N GLY A 519 20.67 -25.57 10.82
CA GLY A 519 21.03 -25.30 9.42
C GLY A 519 21.17 -23.82 9.06
N LEU A 520 22.32 -23.22 9.42
CA LEU A 520 22.88 -21.95 8.94
C LEU A 520 21.99 -20.67 8.92
N ILE A 521 22.27 -19.79 9.87
CA ILE A 521 22.63 -18.36 9.66
C ILE A 521 22.05 -17.70 8.39
N THR A 522 20.80 -17.23 8.47
CA THR A 522 20.25 -16.18 7.58
C THR A 522 19.72 -15.01 8.40
N SER A 523 18.73 -15.25 9.27
CA SER A 523 18.06 -14.23 10.11
C SER A 523 19.01 -13.35 10.94
N THR A 524 20.15 -13.88 11.41
CA THR A 524 21.15 -13.09 12.15
C THR A 524 21.91 -12.08 11.28
N ARG A 525 21.91 -12.22 9.95
CA ARG A 525 22.56 -11.27 9.04
C ARG A 525 21.82 -9.93 9.01
N ASP A 526 20.50 -9.96 8.96
CA ASP A 526 19.67 -8.76 8.89
C ASP A 526 19.52 -8.10 10.27
N TYR A 527 19.50 -8.91 11.34
CA TYR A 527 19.65 -8.44 12.72
C TYR A 527 20.98 -7.69 12.91
N MET A 528 22.11 -8.28 12.51
CA MET A 528 23.41 -7.62 12.64
C MET A 528 23.56 -6.44 11.68
N SER A 529 23.02 -6.50 10.46
CA SER A 529 23.04 -5.37 9.52
C SER A 529 22.28 -4.16 10.09
N SER A 530 21.05 -4.37 10.55
CA SER A 530 20.22 -3.31 11.15
C SER A 530 20.78 -2.78 12.48
N LEU A 531 21.34 -3.62 13.36
CA LEU A 531 22.03 -3.13 14.56
C LEU A 531 23.31 -2.37 14.21
N ILE A 532 24.16 -2.87 13.29
CA ILE A 532 25.41 -2.19 12.91
C ILE A 532 25.11 -0.86 12.22
N GLN A 533 24.07 -0.77 11.37
CA GLN A 533 23.62 0.51 10.81
C GLN A 533 23.14 1.47 11.90
N ASN A 534 22.25 1.03 12.81
CA ASN A 534 21.76 1.86 13.91
C ASN A 534 22.89 2.34 14.85
N PHE A 535 23.87 1.49 15.14
CA PHE A 535 24.99 1.84 16.03
C PHE A 535 26.02 2.75 15.33
N ARG A 536 26.32 2.49 14.05
CA ARG A 536 27.23 3.32 13.23
C ARG A 536 26.64 4.71 12.97
N MET A 537 25.33 4.83 12.74
CA MET A 537 24.67 6.13 12.61
C MET A 537 24.60 6.89 13.94
N LYS A 538 24.38 6.21 15.10
CA LYS A 538 24.47 6.86 16.43
C LYS A 538 25.86 7.40 16.75
N LEU A 539 26.92 6.83 16.18
CA LEU A 539 28.29 7.35 16.30
C LEU A 539 28.58 8.56 15.39
N GLN A 540 27.80 8.74 14.32
CA GLN A 540 27.92 9.87 13.39
C GLN A 540 26.95 11.03 13.73
N SER A 541 26.04 10.85 14.69
CA SER A 541 25.08 11.87 15.13
C SER A 541 25.46 12.59 16.43
N LYS A 542 26.76 12.65 16.78
CA LYS A 542 27.26 13.55 17.82
C LYS A 542 27.77 14.83 17.17
N PRO A 543 27.29 16.02 17.56
CA PRO A 543 27.89 17.27 17.12
C PRO A 543 29.27 17.45 17.77
N THR A 544 30.17 18.07 17.02
CA THR A 544 31.36 18.79 17.50
C THR A 544 31.16 20.27 17.19
#